data_AF-A0A7W3SRD3-F1
#
_entry.id   AF-A0A7W3SRD3-F1
#
_cell.length_a   1.000
_cell.length_b   1.000
_cell.length_c   1.000
_cell.angle_alpha   90.00
_cell.angle_beta   90.00
_cell.angle_gamma   90.00
#
_symmetry.space_group_name_H-M   'P 1'
#
loop_
_entity.id
_entity.type
_entity.pdbx_description
1 polymer ?
#
loop_
_entity_poly.entity_id
_entity_poly.type
_entity_poly.pdbx_seq_one_letter_code
_entity_poly.pdbx_strand_id
1 'polypeptide(L)'
;MTGFSVIVATLVFVGLLLLSSRFFCFVEMKSVAVRITKSLGLNIVDLDYSFEQIVYFVSLPSNIPTLKNAKQEDLVIKLDYRSLFFPRLTGIKIFIKTEEEDIIISYLPTKDFRLPVLDQILEQGKINRDDYLKISTYKLIHQTTLNEIAEESYKQIRLGRNGKTVSEEA
;
A
#
# COMPACT_ATOMS: atom_id res chain seq x y z
N MET A 1 -11.20 -38.08 -27.35
CA MET A 1 -11.87 -36.80 -27.00
C MET A 1 -12.13 -36.62 -25.50
N THR A 2 -12.21 -37.69 -24.69
CA THR A 2 -12.49 -37.60 -23.24
C THR A 2 -11.35 -36.99 -22.42
N GLY A 3 -10.09 -37.32 -22.71
CA GLY A 3 -8.93 -36.80 -21.97
C GLY A 3 -8.76 -35.27 -22.07
N PHE A 4 -9.02 -34.69 -23.25
CA PHE A 4 -8.96 -33.25 -23.46
C PHE A 4 -10.02 -32.50 -22.63
N SER A 5 -11.26 -33.01 -22.60
CA SER A 5 -12.33 -32.41 -21.80
C SER A 5 -12.03 -32.45 -20.29
N VAL A 6 -11.39 -33.51 -19.79
CA VAL A 6 -11.00 -33.61 -18.38
C VAL A 6 -9.90 -32.59 -18.03
N ILE A 7 -8.92 -32.40 -18.91
CA ILE A 7 -7.85 -31.40 -18.72
C ILE A 7 -8.43 -29.99 -18.69
N VAL A 8 -9.33 -29.66 -19.62
CA VAL A 8 -9.99 -28.35 -19.67
C VAL A 8 -10.84 -28.12 -18.42
N ALA A 9 -11.63 -29.10 -17.99
CA ALA A 9 -12.43 -28.99 -16.76
C ALA A 9 -11.57 -28.78 -15.51
N THR A 10 -10.42 -29.47 -15.44
CA THR A 10 -9.47 -29.31 -14.33
C THR A 10 -8.84 -27.92 -14.33
N LEU A 11 -8.44 -27.40 -15.48
CA LEU A 11 -7.90 -26.04 -15.62
C LEU A 11 -8.92 -24.97 -15.22
N VAL A 12 -10.18 -25.12 -15.64
CA VAL A 12 -11.27 -24.20 -15.27
C VAL A 12 -11.54 -24.26 -13.76
N PHE A 13 -11.57 -25.46 -13.18
CA PHE A 13 -11.78 -25.64 -11.74
C PHE A 13 -10.66 -25.00 -10.90
N VAL A 14 -9.40 -25.23 -11.29
CA VAL A 14 -8.25 -24.59 -10.64
C VAL A 14 -8.32 -23.07 -10.82
N GLY A 15 -8.59 -22.57 -12.03
CA GLY A 15 -8.74 -21.14 -12.30
C GLY A 15 -9.81 -20.47 -11.43
N LEU A 16 -10.97 -21.12 -11.26
CA LEU A 16 -12.05 -20.64 -10.39
C LEU A 16 -11.65 -20.61 -8.91
N LEU A 17 -10.96 -21.66 -8.43
CA LEU A 17 -10.43 -21.67 -7.05
C LEU A 17 -9.44 -20.53 -6.83
N LEU A 18 -8.56 -20.26 -7.79
CA LEU A 18 -7.60 -19.15 -7.71
C LEU A 18 -8.30 -17.81 -7.65
N LEU A 19 -9.25 -17.56 -8.54
CA LEU A 19 -9.98 -16.29 -8.57
C LEU A 19 -10.79 -16.08 -7.29
N SER A 20 -11.48 -17.13 -6.83
CA SER A 20 -12.32 -17.10 -5.63
C SER A 20 -11.49 -16.88 -4.36
N SER A 21 -10.36 -17.58 -4.21
CA SER A 21 -9.50 -17.47 -3.01
C SER A 21 -9.03 -16.04 -2.74
N ARG A 22 -8.61 -15.32 -3.79
CA ARG A 22 -8.18 -13.92 -3.70
C ARG A 22 -9.32 -12.99 -3.30
N PHE A 23 -10.49 -13.18 -3.89
CA PHE A 23 -11.68 -12.39 -3.56
C PHE A 23 -12.12 -12.61 -2.12
N PHE A 24 -12.24 -13.87 -1.69
CA PHE A 24 -12.63 -14.21 -0.31
C PHE A 24 -11.61 -13.70 0.72
N CYS A 25 -10.31 -13.80 0.46
CA CYS A 25 -9.27 -13.29 1.35
C CYS A 25 -9.41 -11.77 1.55
N PHE A 26 -9.70 -11.02 0.49
CA PHE A 26 -9.90 -9.57 0.59
C PHE A 26 -11.17 -9.21 1.35
N VAL A 27 -12.27 -9.91 1.07
CA VAL A 27 -13.56 -9.71 1.76
C VAL A 27 -13.45 -10.04 3.25
N GLU A 28 -12.82 -11.17 3.59
CA GLU A 28 -12.57 -11.55 4.99
C GLU A 28 -11.75 -10.48 5.71
N MET A 29 -10.64 -10.03 5.11
CA MET A 29 -9.79 -9.01 5.70
C MET A 29 -10.55 -7.70 5.93
N LYS A 30 -11.36 -7.27 4.96
CA LYS A 30 -12.24 -6.09 5.08
C LYS A 30 -13.27 -6.27 6.21
N SER A 31 -13.97 -7.39 6.23
CA SER A 31 -15.02 -7.66 7.22
C SER A 31 -14.45 -7.73 8.64
N VAL A 32 -13.30 -8.37 8.82
CA VAL A 32 -12.61 -8.45 10.12
C VAL A 32 -12.12 -7.08 10.55
N ALA A 33 -11.44 -6.34 9.68
CA ALA A 33 -10.95 -5.00 9.99
C ALA A 33 -12.10 -4.07 10.39
N VAL A 34 -13.19 -4.03 9.60
CA VAL A 34 -14.37 -3.19 9.90
C VAL A 34 -15.04 -3.63 11.20
N ARG A 35 -15.19 -4.94 11.45
CA ARG A 35 -15.81 -5.44 12.68
C ARG A 35 -15.01 -5.03 13.92
N ILE A 36 -13.69 -5.26 13.91
CA ILE A 36 -12.82 -4.94 15.05
C ILE A 36 -12.81 -3.44 15.29
N THR A 37 -12.66 -2.65 14.24
CA THR A 37 -12.59 -1.18 14.38
C THR A 37 -13.92 -0.61 14.87
N LYS A 38 -15.05 -1.14 14.38
CA LYS A 38 -16.39 -0.78 14.89
C LYS A 38 -16.60 -1.19 16.35
N SER A 39 -16.10 -2.35 16.78
CA SER A 39 -16.16 -2.76 18.20
C SER A 39 -15.33 -1.87 19.12
N LEU A 40 -14.30 -1.22 18.58
CA LEU A 40 -13.44 -0.27 19.31
C LEU A 40 -13.97 1.17 19.25
N GLY A 41 -15.11 1.41 18.59
CA GLY A 41 -15.67 2.76 18.39
C GLY A 41 -14.84 3.64 17.45
N LEU A 42 -13.98 3.04 16.63
CA LEU A 42 -13.10 3.73 15.71
C LEU A 42 -13.62 3.62 14.27
N ASN A 43 -13.21 4.56 13.43
CA ASN A 43 -13.39 4.47 11.98
C ASN A 43 -12.01 4.31 11.33
N ILE A 44 -11.83 3.26 10.53
CA ILE A 44 -10.53 2.94 9.93
C ILE A 44 -10.05 4.09 9.05
N VAL A 45 -10.98 4.74 8.35
CA VAL A 45 -10.67 5.85 7.43
C VAL A 45 -10.12 7.06 8.18
N ASP A 46 -10.48 7.24 9.46
CA ASP A 46 -10.10 8.39 10.28
C ASP A 46 -8.85 8.10 11.16
N LEU A 47 -8.28 6.90 11.07
CA LEU A 47 -7.05 6.58 11.79
C LEU A 47 -5.86 7.36 11.22
N ASP A 48 -5.20 8.15 12.07
CA ASP A 48 -3.93 8.79 11.77
C ASP A 48 -2.83 7.76 11.57
N TYR A 49 -1.89 8.06 10.68
CA TYR A 49 -0.76 7.22 10.35
C TYR A 49 0.51 8.04 10.09
N SER A 50 1.67 7.41 10.27
CA SER A 50 2.97 8.05 10.08
C SER A 50 3.56 7.77 8.70
N PHE A 51 4.05 8.82 8.03
CA PHE A 51 4.79 8.73 6.76
C PHE A 51 6.30 8.52 6.95
N GLU A 52 6.81 8.54 8.19
CA GLU A 52 8.26 8.52 8.45
C GLU A 52 8.95 7.23 8.01
N GLN A 53 8.20 6.14 7.88
CA GLN A 53 8.74 4.82 7.55
C GLN A 53 8.74 4.54 6.03
N ILE A 54 8.45 5.55 5.21
CA ILE A 54 8.64 5.46 3.75
C ILE A 54 10.14 5.44 3.45
N VAL A 55 10.60 4.36 2.82
CA VAL A 55 12.00 4.20 2.41
C VAL A 55 12.15 4.76 1.00
N TYR A 56 12.91 5.83 0.85
CA TYR A 56 13.22 6.44 -0.46
C TYR A 56 14.53 5.87 -1.01
N PHE A 57 14.50 5.44 -2.27
CA PHE A 57 15.67 4.93 -3.00
C PHE A 57 16.42 6.02 -3.76
N VAL A 58 15.82 7.21 -3.88
CA VAL A 58 16.42 8.38 -4.52
C VAL A 58 16.80 9.42 -3.45
N SER A 59 17.81 10.24 -3.74
CA SER A 59 18.12 11.38 -2.89
C SER A 59 16.97 12.40 -2.93
N LEU A 60 16.63 12.93 -1.75
CA LEU A 60 15.59 13.93 -1.58
C LEU A 60 16.23 15.28 -1.15
N PRO A 61 15.88 16.41 -1.80
CA PRO A 61 15.13 16.51 -3.04
C PRO A 61 15.92 15.92 -4.23
N SER A 62 15.21 15.43 -5.23
CA SER A 62 15.87 14.82 -6.39
C SER A 62 16.38 15.89 -7.35
N ASN A 63 17.68 15.84 -7.66
CA ASN A 63 18.30 16.65 -8.70
C ASN A 63 18.21 16.00 -10.09
N ILE A 64 17.61 14.82 -10.19
CA ILE A 64 17.46 14.10 -11.46
C ILE A 64 16.38 14.85 -12.29
N PRO A 65 16.70 15.34 -13.50
CA PRO A 65 15.77 16.14 -14.30
C PRO A 65 14.43 15.44 -14.54
N THR A 66 14.46 14.12 -14.73
CA THR A 66 13.30 13.26 -14.95
C THR A 66 12.37 13.21 -13.74
N LEU A 67 12.91 13.27 -12.52
CA LEU A 67 12.15 13.31 -11.27
C LEU A 67 11.68 14.72 -10.91
N LYS A 68 12.47 15.74 -11.26
CA LYS A 68 12.13 17.15 -11.02
C LYS A 68 10.98 17.64 -11.91
N ASN A 69 10.93 17.17 -13.16
CA ASN A 69 9.91 17.55 -14.13
C ASN A 69 8.67 16.63 -14.12
N ALA A 70 8.70 15.55 -13.35
CA ALA A 70 7.57 14.64 -13.25
C ALA A 70 6.33 15.33 -12.65
N LYS A 71 5.18 15.07 -13.25
CA LYS A 71 3.90 15.53 -12.73
C LYS A 71 3.41 14.59 -11.65
N GLN A 72 2.49 15.06 -10.81
CA GLN A 72 1.83 14.21 -9.82
C GLN A 72 1.09 13.03 -10.47
N GLU A 73 0.60 13.22 -11.70
CA GLU A 73 -0.08 12.21 -12.51
C GLU A 73 0.84 11.06 -12.95
N ASP A 74 2.15 11.30 -13.02
CA ASP A 74 3.14 10.30 -13.41
C ASP A 74 3.47 9.35 -12.25
N LEU A 75 3.07 9.70 -11.02
CA LEU A 75 3.30 8.92 -9.82
C LEU A 75 2.29 7.78 -9.72
N VAL A 76 2.79 6.55 -9.80
CA VAL A 76 1.97 5.34 -9.78
C VAL A 76 2.30 4.50 -8.57
N ILE A 77 1.25 4.16 -7.83
CA ILE A 77 1.35 3.24 -6.70
C ILE A 77 1.03 1.81 -7.17
N LYS A 78 1.95 0.87 -6.93
CA LYS A 78 1.69 -0.58 -7.10
C LYS A 78 1.75 -1.28 -5.74
N LEU A 79 0.72 -2.08 -5.48
CA LEU A 79 0.63 -2.94 -4.29
C LEU A 79 1.51 -4.18 -4.48
N ASP A 80 2.40 -4.44 -3.53
CA ASP A 80 3.37 -5.54 -3.57
C ASP A 80 2.88 -6.74 -2.76
N TYR A 81 2.59 -7.86 -3.43
CA TYR A 81 2.04 -9.07 -2.81
C TYR A 81 3.05 -10.21 -2.83
N ARG A 82 3.20 -10.93 -1.71
CA ARG A 82 4.16 -12.05 -1.61
C ARG A 82 3.70 -13.34 -2.29
N SER A 83 2.40 -13.53 -2.48
CA SER A 83 1.83 -14.78 -2.98
C SER A 83 0.65 -14.56 -3.92
N LEU A 84 0.54 -15.42 -4.93
CA LEU A 84 -0.57 -15.44 -5.89
C LEU A 84 -1.84 -16.08 -5.29
N PHE A 85 -1.68 -17.04 -4.39
CA PHE A 85 -2.77 -17.86 -3.83
C PHE A 85 -3.33 -17.29 -2.51
N PHE A 86 -2.44 -16.79 -1.65
CA PHE A 86 -2.79 -16.14 -0.39
C PHE A 86 -2.17 -14.74 -0.38
N PRO A 87 -2.76 -13.78 -1.12
CA PRO A 87 -2.16 -12.46 -1.33
C PRO A 87 -2.01 -11.73 0.00
N ARG A 88 -0.82 -11.81 0.57
CA ARG A 88 -0.40 -10.97 1.70
C ARG A 88 0.30 -9.75 1.13
N LEU A 89 -0.26 -8.59 1.40
CA LEU A 89 0.35 -7.31 1.05
C LEU A 89 1.62 -7.13 1.89
N THR A 90 2.76 -7.13 1.21
CA THR A 90 4.08 -6.92 1.85
C THR A 90 4.37 -5.44 1.99
N GLY A 91 3.87 -4.63 1.06
CA GLY A 91 4.02 -3.18 1.09
C GLY A 91 3.49 -2.52 -0.17
N ILE A 92 3.84 -1.25 -0.30
CA ILE A 92 3.49 -0.41 -1.42
C ILE A 92 4.77 0.09 -2.08
N LYS A 93 4.86 -0.05 -3.40
CA LYS A 93 5.92 0.53 -4.22
C LYS A 93 5.38 1.75 -4.95
N ILE A 94 6.13 2.84 -4.90
CA ILE A 94 5.82 4.09 -5.57
C ILE A 94 6.81 4.28 -6.70
N PHE A 95 6.29 4.45 -7.90
CA PHE A 95 7.06 4.63 -9.12
C PHE A 95 6.70 5.96 -9.76
N ILE A 96 7.61 6.53 -10.54
CA ILE A 96 7.26 7.52 -11.56
C ILE A 96 7.37 6.85 -12.92
N LYS A 97 6.30 6.98 -13.69
CA LYS A 97 6.29 6.63 -15.10
C LYS A 97 7.08 7.68 -15.87
N THR A 98 8.05 7.23 -16.65
CA THR A 98 8.73 8.07 -17.64
C THR A 98 8.53 7.45 -19.02
N GLU A 99 8.84 8.17 -20.09
CA GLU A 99 8.69 7.65 -21.46
C GLU A 99 9.57 6.43 -21.73
N GLU A 100 10.71 6.31 -21.03
CA GLU A 100 11.69 5.24 -21.25
C GLU A 100 11.55 4.12 -20.22
N GLU A 101 11.46 4.43 -18.91
CA GLU A 101 11.42 3.40 -17.84
C GLU A 101 10.63 3.82 -16.57
N ASP A 102 10.02 2.84 -15.88
CA ASP A 102 9.38 3.03 -14.56
C ASP A 102 10.47 3.12 -13.47
N ILE A 103 10.68 4.30 -12.86
CA ILE A 103 11.68 4.49 -11.82
C ILE A 103 11.05 4.26 -10.44
N ILE A 104 11.60 3.34 -9.63
CA ILE A 104 11.16 3.14 -8.24
C ILE A 104 11.71 4.26 -7.37
N ILE A 105 10.83 4.95 -6.67
CA ILE A 105 11.20 6.12 -5.84
C ILE A 105 11.20 5.75 -4.39
N SER A 106 10.14 5.07 -3.95
CA SER A 106 10.01 4.70 -2.57
C SER A 106 9.22 3.41 -2.37
N TYR A 107 9.44 2.84 -1.19
CA TYR A 107 8.77 1.65 -0.73
C TYR A 107 8.28 1.86 0.70
N LEU A 108 7.02 1.47 0.95
CA LEU A 108 6.42 1.45 2.27
C LEU A 108 6.04 0.01 2.62
N PRO A 109 6.84 -0.67 3.45
CA PRO A 109 6.49 -1.99 3.97
C PRO A 109 5.22 -1.93 4.83
N THR A 110 4.29 -2.88 4.68
CA THR A 110 3.07 -2.94 5.50
C THR A 110 3.38 -3.11 7.00
N LYS A 111 4.52 -3.74 7.33
CA LYS A 111 4.99 -3.93 8.71
C LYS A 111 5.45 -2.63 9.37
N ASP A 112 5.88 -1.69 8.55
CA ASP A 112 6.39 -0.39 8.95
C ASP A 112 5.29 0.69 8.80
N PHE A 113 4.08 0.27 8.42
CA PHE A 113 2.92 1.15 8.48
C PHE A 113 2.40 1.24 9.92
N ARG A 114 2.72 2.36 10.58
CA ARG A 114 2.37 2.61 11.98
C ARG A 114 1.12 3.46 12.12
N LEU A 115 0.25 3.01 13.03
CA LEU A 115 -1.01 3.64 13.38
C LEU A 115 -0.98 3.92 14.89
N PRO A 116 -0.64 5.15 15.34
CA PRO A 116 -0.40 5.43 16.76
C PRO A 116 -1.56 5.04 17.68
N VAL A 117 -2.80 5.26 17.23
CA VAL A 117 -4.01 4.85 17.96
C VAL A 117 -4.07 3.32 18.11
N LEU A 118 -3.69 2.59 17.07
CA LEU A 118 -3.68 1.13 17.07
C LEU A 118 -2.53 0.57 17.91
N ASP A 119 -1.39 1.26 17.93
CA ASP A 119 -0.25 0.93 18.81
C ASP A 119 -0.67 1.02 20.29
N GLN A 120 -1.39 2.08 20.68
CA GLN A 120 -1.93 2.21 22.04
C GLN A 120 -2.92 1.09 22.40
N ILE A 121 -3.78 0.68 21.46
CA ILE A 121 -4.78 -0.38 21.68
C ILE A 121 -4.11 -1.76 21.76
N LEU A 122 -3.03 -1.97 21.01
CA LEU A 122 -2.20 -3.16 21.10
C LEU A 122 -1.50 -3.25 22.46
N GLU A 123 -0.93 -2.14 22.95
CA GLU A 123 -0.33 -2.06 24.29
C GLU A 123 -1.34 -2.31 25.41
N GLN A 124 -2.59 -1.86 25.24
CA GLN A 124 -3.70 -2.13 26.15
C GLN A 124 -4.21 -3.60 26.08
N GLY A 125 -3.69 -4.43 25.18
CA GLY A 125 -4.09 -5.83 25.02
C GLY A 125 -5.50 -6.02 24.47
N LYS A 126 -6.12 -4.98 23.90
CA LYS A 126 -7.49 -5.04 23.33
C LYS A 126 -7.51 -5.68 21.93
N ILE A 127 -6.37 -5.73 21.26
CA ILE A 127 -6.17 -6.37 19.96
C ILE A 127 -4.89 -7.21 20.00
N ASN A 128 -4.79 -8.21 19.12
CA ASN A 128 -3.55 -8.96 18.92
C ASN A 128 -2.75 -8.40 17.72
N ARG A 129 -1.55 -8.93 17.50
CA ARG A 129 -0.67 -8.51 16.38
C ARG A 129 -1.27 -8.83 14.99
N ASP A 130 -2.05 -9.90 14.88
CA ASP A 130 -2.65 -10.29 13.61
C ASP A 130 -3.79 -9.33 13.23
N ASP A 131 -4.59 -8.92 14.21
CA ASP A 131 -5.64 -7.91 14.08
C ASP A 131 -5.04 -6.55 13.74
N TYR A 132 -3.94 -6.17 14.41
CA TYR A 132 -3.17 -4.98 14.07
C TYR A 132 -2.78 -4.98 12.58
N LEU A 133 -2.19 -6.10 12.12
CA LEU A 133 -1.72 -6.22 10.74
C LEU A 133 -2.88 -6.19 9.73
N LYS A 134 -4.03 -6.79 10.04
CA LYS A 134 -5.21 -6.77 9.16
C LYS A 134 -5.76 -5.34 9.01
N ILE A 135 -5.85 -4.60 10.12
CA ILE A 135 -6.34 -3.21 10.11
C ILE A 135 -5.36 -2.31 9.37
N SER A 136 -4.06 -2.43 9.66
CA SER A 136 -3.01 -1.65 9.00
C SER A 136 -2.98 -1.90 7.50
N THR A 137 -3.07 -3.17 7.09
CA THR A 137 -3.15 -3.57 5.67
C THR A 137 -4.39 -2.99 4.99
N TYR A 138 -5.56 -3.07 5.65
CA TYR A 138 -6.79 -2.55 5.08
C TYR A 138 -6.76 -1.02 4.89
N LYS A 139 -6.23 -0.29 5.89
CA LYS A 139 -6.00 1.16 5.79
C LYS A 139 -5.05 1.48 4.64
N LEU A 140 -3.94 0.75 4.53
CA LEU A 140 -2.92 0.96 3.51
C LEU A 140 -3.45 0.76 2.07
N ILE A 141 -4.41 -0.14 1.87
CA ILE A 141 -5.06 -0.37 0.56
C ILE A 141 -6.18 0.66 0.28
N HIS A 142 -6.62 1.41 1.28
CA HIS A 142 -7.72 2.35 1.12
C HIS A 142 -7.34 3.50 0.19
N GLN A 143 -8.21 3.83 -0.78
CA GLN A 143 -7.91 4.81 -1.83
C GLN A 143 -7.50 6.18 -1.26
N THR A 144 -8.15 6.62 -0.19
CA THR A 144 -7.81 7.89 0.50
C THR A 144 -6.35 7.89 0.98
N THR A 145 -5.93 6.80 1.64
CA THR A 145 -4.57 6.64 2.16
C THR A 145 -3.55 6.52 1.03
N LEU A 146 -3.89 5.82 -0.06
CA LEU A 146 -3.04 5.77 -1.25
C LEU A 146 -2.82 7.16 -1.86
N ASN A 147 -3.88 7.97 -1.96
CA ASN A 147 -3.78 9.32 -2.50
C ASN A 147 -2.91 10.24 -1.63
N GLU A 148 -3.08 10.17 -0.31
CA GLU A 148 -2.28 10.93 0.66
C GLU A 148 -0.80 10.50 0.64
N ILE A 149 -0.52 9.20 0.55
CA ILE A 149 0.85 8.68 0.38
C ILE A 149 1.49 9.15 -0.93
N ALA A 150 0.72 9.18 -2.02
CA ALA A 150 1.17 9.70 -3.31
C ALA A 150 1.51 11.20 -3.22
N GLU A 151 0.64 11.99 -2.61
CA GLU A 151 0.83 13.43 -2.42
C GLU A 151 2.05 13.74 -1.56
N GLU A 152 2.19 13.06 -0.41
CA GLU A 152 3.34 13.25 0.47
C GLU A 152 4.64 12.82 -0.22
N SER A 153 4.63 11.69 -0.93
CA SER A 153 5.80 11.25 -1.70
C SER A 153 6.19 12.26 -2.78
N TYR A 154 5.22 12.82 -3.49
CA TYR A 154 5.45 13.87 -4.48
C TYR A 154 6.05 15.14 -3.84
N LYS A 155 5.50 15.57 -2.70
CA LYS A 155 5.99 16.72 -1.93
C LYS A 155 7.43 16.52 -1.47
N GLN A 156 7.75 15.32 -0.96
CA GLN A 156 9.08 14.95 -0.49
C GLN A 156 10.12 14.92 -1.63
N ILE A 157 9.74 14.45 -2.82
CA ILE A 157 10.62 14.47 -4.01
C ILE A 157 10.98 15.91 -4.41
N ARG A 158 10.02 16.84 -4.34
CA ARG A 158 10.21 18.24 -4.76
C ARG A 158 10.86 19.13 -3.72
N LEU A 159 10.45 19.02 -2.46
CA LEU A 159 10.86 19.93 -1.39
C LEU A 159 11.89 19.33 -0.44
N GLY A 160 12.11 18.01 -0.50
CA GLY A 160 12.91 17.29 0.48
C GLY A 160 12.22 17.14 1.84
N ARG A 161 12.92 16.48 2.78
CA ARG A 161 12.42 16.13 4.12
C ARG A 161 12.05 17.32 5.01
N ASN A 162 12.58 18.50 4.70
CA ASN A 162 12.29 19.76 5.37
C ASN A 162 11.69 20.69 4.34
N GLY A 163 10.37 20.90 4.34
CA GLY A 163 9.64 21.72 3.37
C GLY A 163 10.04 23.20 3.35
N LYS A 164 11.27 23.51 2.95
CA LYS A 164 11.67 24.83 2.51
C LYS A 164 11.57 24.83 1.00
N THR A 165 10.65 25.65 0.51
CA THR A 165 10.60 26.12 -0.87
C THR A 165 12.02 26.41 -1.36
N VAL A 166 12.49 25.63 -2.33
CA VAL A 166 13.55 26.08 -3.23
C VAL A 166 12.89 27.11 -4.15
N SER A 167 12.59 28.28 -3.58
CA SER A 167 12.29 29.50 -4.29
C SER A 167 13.47 30.41 -4.03
N GLU A 168 14.01 30.96 -5.11
CA GLU A 168 15.07 31.98 -5.14
C GLU A 168 16.49 31.47 -4.89
N GLU A 169 17.09 30.90 -5.93
CA GLU A 169 18.38 31.45 -6.39
C GLU A 169 18.21 31.82 -7.86
N ALA A 170 18.29 33.13 -8.10
CA ALA A 170 18.20 33.82 -9.38
C ALA A 170 19.47 33.64 -10.23
#